data_AF-A0A2D5AXW6-F1
#
_entry.id   AF-A0A2D5AXW6-F1
#
_cell.length_a   1.000
_cell.length_b   1.000
_cell.length_c   1.000
_cell.angle_alpha   90.00
_cell.angle_beta   90.00
_cell.angle_gamma   90.00
#
_symmetry.space_group_name_H-M   'P 1'
#
loop_
_entity.id
_entity.type
_entity.pdbx_description
1 polymer ?
#
loop_
_entity_poly.entity_id
_entity_poly.type
_entity_poly.pdbx_seq_one_letter_code
_entity_poly.pdbx_strand_id
1 'polypeptide(L)'
;MTTVARSRGEIPPPTRRLIEAGQKVLLGTSEPLDRLAPITPEELAAAIERPEIRSQLVNGMVMASLSAGEPPPVQAQTVREFADALHVRGPQLSAIEKIAHHDVLFFKLCILRNGHLPDAIKDEYHRSGVLGVAKALARLRGLREDPEVAARFQAWEKLAPETLGAHVFRHYRDHGFALPGEKGGFPESGMYHDFSHVLAGYDTTLQGETLVGGFIAGFRENRPDHGLFTALFVLSIFSTGVDVTPIGVGASTGIVGEVAERFLLAIQRGSELPLDLSDDWNFWDYIELPLEEARSRLGVPPKTEFGPGDSPL
;
A
#
# COMPACT_ATOMS: atom_id res chain seq x y z
N MET A 1 19.18 0.69 -9.03
CA MET A 1 18.38 1.75 -8.37
C MET A 1 19.12 3.09 -8.32
N THR A 2 20.36 3.15 -7.81
CA THR A 2 21.13 4.41 -7.71
C THR A 2 21.30 5.16 -9.04
N THR A 3 21.58 4.46 -10.15
CA THR A 3 21.65 5.09 -11.49
C THR A 3 20.34 5.83 -11.84
N VAL A 4 19.20 5.16 -11.66
CA VAL A 4 17.85 5.76 -11.87
C VAL A 4 17.60 6.93 -10.92
N ALA A 5 18.00 6.80 -9.66
CA ALA A 5 17.81 7.86 -8.68
C ALA A 5 18.65 9.11 -8.99
N ARG A 6 19.81 8.95 -9.64
CA ARG A 6 20.70 10.05 -10.05
C ARG A 6 20.32 10.71 -11.37
N SER A 7 19.49 10.10 -12.21
CA SER A 7 19.15 10.71 -13.50
C SER A 7 18.30 11.98 -13.35
N ARG A 8 17.70 12.20 -12.18
CA ARG A 8 17.06 13.48 -11.80
C ARG A 8 18.01 14.51 -11.17
N GLY A 9 19.32 14.24 -11.09
CA GLY A 9 20.31 15.06 -10.38
C GLY A 9 20.74 14.43 -9.06
N GLU A 10 20.79 15.22 -7.98
CA GLU A 10 21.07 14.67 -6.65
C GLU A 10 19.95 13.72 -6.20
N ILE A 11 20.32 12.63 -5.53
CA ILE A 11 19.36 11.66 -5.00
C ILE A 11 18.58 12.33 -3.86
N PRO A 12 17.24 12.49 -3.98
CA PRO A 12 16.45 13.09 -2.92
C PRO A 12 16.52 12.28 -1.61
N PRO A 13 16.47 12.91 -0.42
CA PRO A 13 16.59 12.20 0.85
C PRO A 13 15.60 11.04 1.05
N PRO A 14 14.30 11.15 0.69
CA PRO A 14 13.38 10.01 0.80
C PRO A 14 13.79 8.82 -0.08
N THR A 15 14.19 9.10 -1.33
CA THR A 15 14.68 8.09 -2.27
C THR A 15 15.95 7.42 -1.78
N ARG A 16 16.90 8.20 -1.25
CA ARG A 16 18.13 7.69 -0.66
C ARG A 16 17.83 6.69 0.46
N ARG A 17 16.99 7.07 1.43
CA ARG A 17 16.62 6.22 2.56
C ARG A 17 15.90 4.95 2.11
N LEU A 18 15.06 5.02 1.06
CA LEU A 18 14.40 3.83 0.50
C LEU A 18 15.39 2.87 -0.16
N ILE A 19 16.39 3.38 -0.88
CA ILE A 19 17.45 2.53 -1.46
C ILE A 19 18.33 1.93 -0.36
N GLU A 20 18.72 2.71 0.65
CA GLU A 20 19.50 2.24 1.81
C GLU A 20 18.74 1.17 2.60
N ALA A 21 17.44 1.37 2.84
CA ALA A 21 16.56 0.38 3.43
C ALA A 21 16.50 -0.90 2.60
N GLY A 22 16.39 -0.79 1.27
CA GLY A 22 16.42 -1.95 0.37
C GLY A 22 17.73 -2.73 0.47
N GLN A 23 18.87 -2.07 0.55
CA GLN A 23 20.17 -2.74 0.77
C GLN A 23 20.19 -3.49 2.09
N LYS A 24 19.72 -2.87 3.18
CA LYS A 24 19.72 -3.48 4.51
C LYS A 24 18.75 -4.66 4.61
N VAL A 25 17.48 -4.46 4.24
CA VAL A 25 16.40 -5.44 4.45
C VAL A 25 16.48 -6.58 3.44
N LEU A 26 16.73 -6.28 2.15
CA LEU A 26 16.66 -7.28 1.08
C LEU A 26 18.01 -7.93 0.77
N LEU A 27 19.10 -7.16 0.87
CA LEU A 27 20.44 -7.63 0.46
C LEU A 27 21.36 -7.94 1.65
N GLY A 28 21.04 -7.44 2.86
CA GLY A 28 21.93 -7.54 4.02
C GLY A 28 23.24 -6.76 3.85
N THR A 29 23.25 -5.71 3.02
CA THR A 29 24.45 -4.90 2.73
C THR A 29 24.30 -3.44 3.17
N SER A 30 25.41 -2.71 3.20
CA SER A 30 25.46 -1.30 3.61
C SER A 30 26.46 -0.49 2.77
N GLU A 31 26.38 -0.63 1.44
CA GLU A 31 27.32 0.05 0.55
C GLU A 31 27.03 1.56 0.47
N PRO A 32 28.05 2.43 0.55
CA PRO A 32 27.87 3.87 0.39
C PRO A 32 27.39 4.21 -1.02
N LEU A 33 26.14 4.66 -1.15
CA LEU A 33 25.52 4.93 -2.45
C LEU A 33 26.34 5.89 -3.31
N ASP A 34 26.97 6.90 -2.69
CA ASP A 34 27.79 7.92 -3.36
C ASP A 34 29.06 7.38 -4.01
N ARG A 35 29.51 6.18 -3.62
CA ARG A 35 30.70 5.52 -4.17
C ARG A 35 30.38 4.48 -5.24
N LEU A 36 29.10 4.15 -5.42
CA LEU A 36 28.67 3.19 -6.44
C LEU A 36 28.84 3.80 -7.83
N ALA A 37 29.61 3.12 -8.67
CA ALA A 37 29.70 3.42 -10.09
C ALA A 37 28.31 3.22 -10.75
N PRO A 38 27.96 4.05 -11.75
CA PRO A 38 26.76 3.79 -12.55
C PRO A 38 26.92 2.46 -13.30
N ILE A 39 25.81 1.74 -13.44
CA ILE A 39 25.68 0.54 -14.29
C ILE A 39 24.79 0.87 -15.48
N THR A 40 25.10 0.35 -16.68
CA THR A 40 24.23 0.48 -17.85
C THR A 40 23.08 -0.54 -17.84
N PRO A 41 22.01 -0.33 -18.63
CA PRO A 41 20.95 -1.33 -18.81
C PRO A 41 21.47 -2.70 -19.28
N GLU A 42 22.40 -2.71 -20.24
CA GLU A 42 22.97 -3.93 -20.83
C GLU A 42 23.86 -4.69 -19.82
N GLU A 43 24.68 -3.96 -19.06
CA GLU A 43 25.51 -4.53 -18.00
C GLU A 43 24.65 -5.19 -16.92
N LEU A 44 23.56 -4.52 -16.50
CA LEU A 44 22.63 -5.10 -15.52
C LEU A 44 21.90 -6.32 -16.08
N ALA A 45 21.45 -6.26 -17.33
CA ALA A 45 20.77 -7.37 -17.99
C ALA A 45 21.66 -8.61 -18.16
N ALA A 46 22.97 -8.40 -18.40
CA ALA A 46 23.96 -9.47 -18.44
C ALA A 46 24.22 -10.09 -17.06
N ALA A 47 24.10 -9.32 -15.97
CA ALA A 47 24.35 -9.80 -14.61
C ALA A 47 23.15 -10.54 -13.98
N ILE A 48 21.92 -10.23 -14.38
CA ILE A 48 20.70 -10.79 -13.78
C ILE A 48 20.00 -11.71 -14.77
N GLU A 49 20.14 -13.02 -14.58
CA GLU A 49 19.52 -14.02 -15.46
C GLU A 49 18.06 -14.31 -15.11
N ARG A 50 17.72 -14.31 -13.81
CA ARG A 50 16.42 -14.75 -13.30
C ARG A 50 15.30 -13.74 -13.62
N PRO A 51 14.27 -14.10 -14.40
CA PRO A 51 13.19 -13.18 -14.79
C PRO A 51 12.45 -12.56 -13.60
N GLU A 52 12.29 -13.30 -12.50
CA GLU A 52 11.56 -12.83 -11.31
C GLU A 52 12.32 -11.66 -10.65
N ILE A 53 13.65 -11.79 -10.56
CA ILE A 53 14.53 -10.75 -10.01
C ILE A 53 14.54 -9.52 -10.92
N ARG A 54 14.50 -9.71 -12.25
CA ARG A 54 14.40 -8.60 -13.21
C ARG A 54 13.14 -7.76 -12.96
N SER A 55 11.99 -8.42 -12.81
CA SER A 55 10.71 -7.76 -12.51
C SER A 55 10.74 -7.03 -11.16
N GLN A 56 11.26 -7.67 -10.12
CA GLN A 56 11.42 -7.06 -8.79
C GLN A 56 12.34 -5.83 -8.83
N LEU A 57 13.45 -5.88 -9.57
CA LEU A 57 14.37 -4.75 -9.74
C LEU A 57 13.68 -3.56 -10.41
N VAL A 58 12.92 -3.81 -11.48
CA VAL A 58 12.16 -2.74 -12.17
C VAL A 58 11.08 -2.15 -11.27
N ASN A 59 10.37 -2.98 -10.51
CA ASN A 59 9.39 -2.52 -9.52
C ASN A 59 10.06 -1.64 -8.45
N GLY A 60 11.22 -2.05 -7.95
CA GLY A 60 12.04 -1.25 -7.04
C GLY A 60 12.48 0.09 -7.63
N MET A 61 12.84 0.14 -8.92
CA MET A 61 13.16 1.38 -9.62
C MET A 61 11.95 2.33 -9.72
N VAL A 62 10.75 1.80 -9.98
CA VAL A 62 9.51 2.58 -10.00
C VAL A 62 9.20 3.14 -8.60
N MET A 63 9.23 2.30 -7.56
CA MET A 63 9.00 2.74 -6.17
C MET A 63 10.00 3.82 -5.75
N ALA A 64 11.30 3.64 -6.05
CA ALA A 64 12.33 4.64 -5.77
C ALA A 64 12.05 5.96 -6.48
N SER A 65 11.57 5.93 -7.73
CA SER A 65 11.27 7.15 -8.49
C SER A 65 10.06 7.92 -7.94
N LEU A 66 9.09 7.23 -7.34
CA LEU A 66 7.87 7.83 -6.76
C LEU A 66 7.99 8.22 -5.28
N SER A 67 9.14 7.93 -4.66
CA SER A 67 9.37 8.12 -3.21
C SER A 67 9.54 9.59 -2.78
N ALA A 68 9.80 10.52 -3.71
CA ALA A 68 10.17 11.90 -3.40
C ALA A 68 9.53 12.89 -4.38
N GLY A 69 8.21 12.94 -4.40
CA GLY A 69 7.43 13.77 -5.32
C GLY A 69 7.31 13.19 -6.72
N GLU A 70 6.71 13.95 -7.63
CA GLU A 70 6.61 13.60 -9.05
C GLU A 70 8.02 13.42 -9.67
N PRO A 71 8.28 12.31 -10.37
CA PRO A 71 9.56 12.08 -11.04
C PRO A 71 9.65 12.93 -12.31
N PRO A 72 10.82 13.49 -12.67
CA PRO A 72 10.98 14.17 -13.95
C PRO A 72 10.98 13.18 -15.13
N PRO A 73 10.65 13.61 -16.36
CA PRO A 73 10.63 12.75 -17.56
C PRO A 73 11.91 11.94 -17.78
N VAL A 74 13.08 12.54 -17.53
CA VAL A 74 14.39 11.86 -17.66
C VAL A 74 14.50 10.63 -16.75
N GLN A 75 13.92 10.69 -15.55
CA GLN A 75 13.94 9.57 -14.62
C GLN A 75 13.02 8.44 -15.09
N ALA A 76 11.81 8.78 -15.55
CA ALA A 76 10.89 7.79 -16.13
C ALA A 76 11.49 7.12 -17.38
N GLN A 77 12.16 7.88 -18.24
CA GLN A 77 12.88 7.38 -19.40
C GLN A 77 14.02 6.43 -18.99
N THR A 78 14.77 6.77 -17.94
CA THR A 78 15.83 5.88 -17.42
C THR A 78 15.22 4.55 -16.94
N VAL A 79 14.10 4.58 -16.21
CA VAL A 79 13.39 3.35 -15.79
C VAL A 79 12.96 2.51 -17.00
N ARG A 80 12.47 3.17 -18.07
CA ARG A 80 12.06 2.50 -19.31
C ARG A 80 13.22 1.76 -19.97
N GLU A 81 14.39 2.40 -20.08
CA GLU A 81 15.59 1.80 -20.68
C GLU A 81 16.04 0.54 -19.92
N PHE A 82 16.06 0.61 -18.58
CA PHE A 82 16.34 -0.57 -17.75
C PHE A 82 15.28 -1.67 -17.93
N ALA A 83 14.00 -1.31 -17.96
CA ALA A 83 12.93 -2.28 -18.15
C ALA A 83 13.01 -2.98 -19.52
N ASP A 84 13.33 -2.24 -20.58
CA ASP A 84 13.47 -2.79 -21.93
C ASP A 84 14.65 -3.75 -22.03
N ALA A 85 15.83 -3.40 -21.48
CA ALA A 85 16.99 -4.28 -21.42
C ALA A 85 16.75 -5.54 -20.58
N LEU A 86 15.98 -5.41 -19.49
CA LEU A 86 15.59 -6.52 -18.64
C LEU A 86 14.41 -7.34 -19.19
N HIS A 87 13.82 -6.92 -20.31
CA HIS A 87 12.60 -7.51 -20.90
C HIS A 87 11.40 -7.54 -19.96
N VAL A 88 11.27 -6.53 -19.10
CA VAL A 88 10.15 -6.37 -18.17
C VAL A 88 9.10 -5.47 -18.82
N ARG A 89 7.86 -5.94 -18.84
CA ARG A 89 6.69 -5.18 -19.30
C ARG A 89 5.66 -5.15 -18.19
N GLY A 90 4.91 -4.05 -18.12
CA GLY A 90 3.76 -3.97 -17.22
C GLY A 90 3.19 -2.56 -17.08
N PRO A 91 2.02 -2.44 -16.45
CA PRO A 91 1.31 -1.18 -16.30
C PRO A 91 2.05 -0.16 -15.41
N GLN A 92 2.92 -0.60 -14.51
CA GLN A 92 3.73 0.26 -13.64
C GLN A 92 4.64 1.19 -14.43
N LEU A 93 5.14 0.73 -15.59
CA LEU A 93 5.96 1.54 -16.48
C LEU A 93 5.12 2.63 -17.18
N SER A 94 3.87 2.34 -17.50
CA SER A 94 2.95 3.36 -18.03
C SER A 94 2.54 4.36 -16.95
N ALA A 95 2.41 3.91 -15.69
CA ALA A 95 2.09 4.79 -14.57
C ALA A 95 3.18 5.84 -14.35
N ILE A 96 4.46 5.42 -14.23
CA ILE A 96 5.57 6.36 -14.02
C ILE A 96 5.75 7.35 -15.17
N GLU A 97 5.57 6.90 -16.43
CA GLU A 97 5.65 7.76 -17.60
C GLU A 97 4.55 8.84 -17.58
N LYS A 98 3.32 8.46 -17.27
CA LYS A 98 2.18 9.39 -17.19
C LYS A 98 2.38 10.46 -16.14
N ILE A 99 2.77 10.09 -14.93
CA ILE A 99 2.99 11.09 -13.89
C ILE A 99 4.18 11.99 -14.22
N ALA A 100 5.24 11.46 -14.83
CA ALA A 100 6.40 12.26 -15.22
C ALA A 100 6.08 13.31 -16.30
N HIS A 101 5.06 13.06 -17.13
CA HIS A 101 4.54 14.01 -18.13
C HIS A 101 3.35 14.84 -17.61
N HIS A 102 3.08 14.84 -16.31
CA HIS A 102 1.95 15.52 -15.66
C HIS A 102 0.55 15.09 -16.17
N ASP A 103 0.44 13.89 -16.76
CA ASP A 103 -0.83 13.26 -17.13
C ASP A 103 -1.51 12.62 -15.90
N VAL A 104 -1.73 13.44 -14.86
CA VAL A 104 -2.20 13.00 -13.53
C VAL A 104 -3.50 12.20 -13.61
N LEU A 105 -4.44 12.58 -14.48
CA LEU A 105 -5.69 11.84 -14.66
C LEU A 105 -5.44 10.39 -15.10
N PHE A 106 -4.61 10.19 -16.11
CA PHE A 106 -4.33 8.83 -16.60
C PHE A 106 -3.44 8.05 -15.64
N PHE A 107 -2.58 8.71 -14.88
CA PHE A 107 -1.87 8.10 -13.77
C PHE A 107 -2.84 7.55 -12.71
N LYS A 108 -3.77 8.38 -12.21
CA LYS A 108 -4.80 7.96 -11.23
C LYS A 108 -5.60 6.77 -11.74
N LEU A 109 -6.08 6.84 -12.99
CA LEU A 109 -6.82 5.74 -13.60
C LEU A 109 -5.97 4.46 -13.71
N CYS A 110 -4.67 4.57 -14.00
CA CYS A 110 -3.76 3.42 -14.04
C CYS A 110 -3.60 2.79 -12.65
N ILE A 111 -3.34 3.60 -11.62
CA ILE A 111 -3.19 3.13 -10.24
C ILE A 111 -4.48 2.45 -9.77
N LEU A 112 -5.63 3.09 -9.93
CA LEU A 112 -6.92 2.54 -9.50
C LEU A 112 -7.27 1.24 -10.23
N ARG A 113 -7.14 1.21 -11.56
CA ARG A 113 -7.50 0.05 -12.39
C ARG A 113 -6.69 -1.20 -12.04
N ASN A 114 -5.41 -1.04 -11.73
CA ASN A 114 -4.53 -2.19 -11.44
C ASN A 114 -4.41 -2.47 -9.93
N GLY A 115 -4.91 -1.58 -9.08
CA GLY A 115 -4.86 -1.68 -7.62
C GLY A 115 -6.17 -2.19 -7.01
N HIS A 116 -6.83 -1.35 -6.22
CA HIS A 116 -7.97 -1.72 -5.37
C HIS A 116 -9.32 -1.73 -6.10
N LEU A 117 -9.45 -1.09 -7.26
CA LEU A 117 -10.74 -0.96 -7.94
C LEU A 117 -11.36 -2.29 -8.41
N PRO A 118 -10.59 -3.24 -9.00
CA PRO A 118 -11.15 -4.53 -9.40
C PRO A 118 -11.76 -5.31 -8.23
N ASP A 119 -11.13 -5.29 -7.06
CA ASP A 119 -11.61 -5.98 -5.86
C ASP A 119 -12.88 -5.33 -5.33
N ALA A 120 -12.88 -4.00 -5.19
CA ALA A 120 -14.07 -3.27 -4.77
C ALA A 120 -15.28 -3.52 -5.69
N ILE A 121 -15.07 -3.65 -7.00
CA ILE A 121 -16.13 -3.97 -7.97
C ILE A 121 -16.55 -5.44 -7.87
N LYS A 122 -15.59 -6.37 -7.78
CA LYS A 122 -15.82 -7.82 -7.68
C LYS A 122 -16.66 -8.13 -6.44
N ASP A 123 -16.25 -7.64 -5.28
CA ASP A 123 -16.90 -7.91 -4.00
C ASP A 123 -18.32 -7.34 -3.97
N GLU A 124 -18.50 -6.10 -4.45
CA GLU A 124 -19.82 -5.48 -4.53
C GLU A 124 -20.73 -6.21 -5.54
N TYR A 125 -20.19 -6.69 -6.65
CA TYR A 125 -20.93 -7.49 -7.61
C TYR A 125 -21.38 -8.83 -7.00
N HIS A 126 -20.51 -9.54 -6.31
CA HIS A 126 -20.85 -10.82 -5.66
C HIS A 126 -21.91 -10.66 -4.57
N ARG A 127 -21.86 -9.56 -3.80
CA ARG A 127 -22.81 -9.30 -2.70
C ARG A 127 -24.17 -8.80 -3.19
N SER A 128 -24.18 -7.92 -4.20
CA SER A 128 -25.35 -7.07 -4.47
C SER A 128 -25.80 -7.08 -5.95
N GLY A 129 -25.08 -7.76 -6.83
CA GLY A 129 -25.32 -7.79 -8.28
C GLY A 129 -25.15 -6.42 -8.96
N VAL A 130 -25.51 -6.32 -10.26
CA VAL A 130 -25.30 -5.10 -11.08
C VAL A 130 -26.02 -3.87 -10.51
N LEU A 131 -27.23 -4.04 -9.99
CA LEU A 131 -28.00 -2.95 -9.37
C LEU A 131 -27.36 -2.48 -8.05
N GLY A 132 -26.66 -3.37 -7.38
CA GLY A 132 -25.90 -3.13 -6.15
C GLY A 132 -24.67 -2.26 -6.37
N VAL A 133 -23.85 -2.58 -7.38
CA VAL A 133 -22.68 -1.79 -7.77
C VAL A 133 -23.05 -0.33 -8.07
N ALA A 134 -24.14 -0.11 -8.81
CA ALA A 134 -24.63 1.24 -9.10
C ALA A 134 -25.09 2.00 -7.83
N LYS A 135 -25.69 1.29 -6.86
CA LYS A 135 -26.08 1.87 -5.56
C LYS A 135 -24.88 2.11 -4.66
N ALA A 136 -23.89 1.24 -4.65
CA ALA A 136 -22.66 1.39 -3.88
C ALA A 136 -21.85 2.61 -4.35
N LEU A 137 -21.73 2.82 -5.66
CA LEU A 137 -21.13 4.03 -6.23
C LEU A 137 -21.89 5.31 -5.84
N ALA A 138 -23.21 5.25 -5.70
CA ALA A 138 -24.02 6.36 -5.20
C ALA A 138 -23.87 6.56 -3.68
N ARG A 139 -23.68 5.48 -2.90
CA ARG A 139 -23.43 5.51 -1.44
C ARG A 139 -22.02 5.99 -1.11
N LEU A 140 -21.02 5.71 -1.96
CA LEU A 140 -19.63 6.19 -1.80
C LEU A 140 -19.53 7.73 -1.77
N ARG A 141 -20.55 8.44 -2.26
CA ARG A 141 -20.68 9.90 -2.10
C ARG A 141 -21.15 10.33 -0.70
N GLY A 142 -21.29 9.40 0.26
CA GLY A 142 -21.65 9.67 1.66
C GLY A 142 -23.09 10.15 1.87
N LEU A 143 -23.98 9.95 0.90
CA LEU A 143 -25.31 10.58 0.88
C LEU A 143 -26.41 9.79 1.58
N ARG A 144 -26.15 8.56 2.06
CA ARG A 144 -27.21 7.71 2.64
C ARG A 144 -26.67 6.76 3.71
N GLU A 145 -27.23 6.89 4.92
CA GLU A 145 -27.00 6.01 6.07
C GLU A 145 -27.64 4.64 5.85
N ASP A 146 -27.07 3.63 6.51
CA ASP A 146 -27.60 2.27 6.61
C ASP A 146 -27.68 1.88 8.11
N PRO A 147 -28.82 2.17 8.77
CA PRO A 147 -28.94 2.03 10.22
C PRO A 147 -28.76 0.60 10.73
N GLU A 148 -29.13 -0.40 9.93
CA GLU A 148 -28.97 -1.81 10.30
C GLU A 148 -27.49 -2.20 10.34
N VAL A 149 -26.71 -1.76 9.34
CA VAL A 149 -25.26 -1.96 9.33
C VAL A 149 -24.62 -1.19 10.49
N ALA A 150 -24.94 0.09 10.65
CA ALA A 150 -24.42 0.90 11.75
C ALA A 150 -24.66 0.26 13.12
N ALA A 151 -25.86 -0.27 13.37
CA ALA A 151 -26.19 -0.95 14.63
C ALA A 151 -25.33 -2.19 14.89
N ARG A 152 -24.95 -2.95 13.85
CA ARG A 152 -24.08 -4.13 14.00
C ARG A 152 -22.67 -3.73 14.45
N PHE A 153 -22.12 -2.68 13.88
CA PHE A 153 -20.80 -2.16 14.26
C PHE A 153 -20.83 -1.43 15.61
N GLN A 154 -21.90 -0.72 15.93
CA GLN A 154 -22.09 -0.09 17.24
C GLN A 154 -22.18 -1.12 18.38
N ALA A 155 -22.72 -2.31 18.11
CA ALA A 155 -22.76 -3.38 19.11
C ALA A 155 -21.37 -3.83 19.60
N TRP A 156 -20.30 -3.55 18.84
CA TRP A 156 -18.93 -3.89 19.23
C TRP A 156 -18.42 -3.13 20.46
N GLU A 157 -19.05 -2.02 20.83
CA GLU A 157 -18.80 -1.32 22.09
C GLU A 157 -18.91 -2.24 23.32
N LYS A 158 -19.76 -3.27 23.23
CA LYS A 158 -20.05 -4.21 24.33
C LYS A 158 -19.15 -5.44 24.33
N LEU A 159 -18.28 -5.60 23.33
CA LEU A 159 -17.34 -6.71 23.29
C LEU A 159 -16.29 -6.56 24.40
N ALA A 160 -15.70 -7.69 24.82
CA ALA A 160 -14.67 -7.66 25.83
C ALA A 160 -13.44 -6.86 25.34
N PRO A 161 -12.81 -6.01 26.16
CA PRO A 161 -11.84 -5.00 25.72
C PRO A 161 -10.61 -5.54 24.97
N GLU A 162 -10.25 -6.80 25.20
CA GLU A 162 -9.13 -7.53 24.60
C GLU A 162 -9.45 -8.11 23.21
N THR A 163 -10.70 -8.10 22.79
CA THR A 163 -11.15 -8.72 21.53
C THR A 163 -10.83 -7.85 20.32
N LEU A 164 -10.59 -8.49 19.17
CA LEU A 164 -10.28 -7.79 17.92
C LEU A 164 -11.35 -6.74 17.57
N GLY A 165 -12.64 -7.09 17.69
CA GLY A 165 -13.75 -6.20 17.41
C GLY A 165 -13.76 -4.97 18.34
N ALA A 166 -13.47 -5.15 19.63
CA ALA A 166 -13.35 -4.04 20.57
C ALA A 166 -12.18 -3.11 20.23
N HIS A 167 -11.03 -3.67 19.81
CA HIS A 167 -9.88 -2.89 19.36
C HIS A 167 -10.19 -2.07 18.08
N VAL A 168 -10.86 -2.66 17.09
CA VAL A 168 -11.29 -1.95 15.87
C VAL A 168 -12.33 -0.88 16.21
N PHE A 169 -13.31 -1.19 17.06
CA PHE A 169 -14.29 -0.20 17.49
C PHE A 169 -13.63 1.00 18.18
N ARG A 170 -12.69 0.75 19.10
CA ARG A 170 -11.92 1.81 19.78
C ARG A 170 -11.09 2.61 18.80
N HIS A 171 -10.42 1.95 17.84
CA HIS A 171 -9.69 2.63 16.77
C HIS A 171 -10.57 3.65 16.02
N TYR A 172 -11.80 3.28 15.68
CA TYR A 172 -12.75 4.23 15.07
C TYR A 172 -13.10 5.40 16.00
N ARG A 173 -13.37 5.13 17.28
CA ARG A 173 -13.74 6.17 18.24
C ARG A 173 -12.60 7.15 18.51
N ASP A 174 -11.39 6.66 18.71
CA ASP A 174 -10.20 7.46 19.04
C ASP A 174 -9.82 8.42 17.90
N HIS A 175 -10.06 8.02 16.65
CA HIS A 175 -9.76 8.84 15.46
C HIS A 175 -10.98 9.63 14.95
N GLY A 176 -12.15 9.50 15.59
CA GLY A 176 -13.38 10.20 15.20
C GLY A 176 -13.96 9.75 13.85
N PHE A 177 -13.69 8.50 13.45
CA PHE A 177 -14.19 7.93 12.21
C PHE A 177 -15.64 7.47 12.34
N ALA A 178 -16.40 7.59 11.25
CA ALA A 178 -17.76 7.07 11.13
C ALA A 178 -17.69 5.56 10.84
N LEU A 179 -18.42 4.75 11.60
CA LEU A 179 -18.50 3.30 11.36
C LEU A 179 -19.19 2.99 10.04
N PRO A 180 -18.98 1.79 9.46
CA PRO A 180 -19.77 1.35 8.33
C PRO A 180 -21.27 1.47 8.61
N GLY A 181 -22.01 2.03 7.65
CA GLY A 181 -23.45 2.33 7.78
C GLY A 181 -23.76 3.71 8.37
N GLU A 182 -22.83 4.35 9.08
CA GLU A 182 -22.98 5.74 9.53
C GLU A 182 -22.72 6.72 8.37
N LYS A 183 -23.16 7.98 8.53
CA LYS A 183 -22.94 9.00 7.51
C LYS A 183 -21.45 9.27 7.31
N GLY A 184 -20.97 9.08 6.09
CA GLY A 184 -19.55 9.21 5.75
C GLY A 184 -18.70 8.00 6.14
N GLY A 185 -19.30 6.94 6.67
CA GLY A 185 -18.60 5.69 6.97
C GLY A 185 -18.16 4.96 5.70
N PHE A 186 -17.01 4.30 5.78
CA PHE A 186 -16.48 3.50 4.69
C PHE A 186 -17.32 2.20 4.51
N PRO A 187 -17.49 1.68 3.29
CA PRO A 187 -18.26 0.44 3.07
C PRO A 187 -17.63 -0.77 3.77
N GLU A 188 -18.45 -1.75 4.15
CA GLU A 188 -17.99 -3.00 4.80
C GLU A 188 -16.94 -3.77 3.97
N SER A 189 -16.96 -3.66 2.65
CA SER A 189 -15.96 -4.29 1.76
C SER A 189 -14.55 -3.72 1.96
N GLY A 190 -14.43 -2.50 2.47
CA GLY A 190 -13.15 -1.88 2.78
C GLY A 190 -12.56 -2.23 4.14
N MET A 191 -13.30 -2.96 4.97
CA MET A 191 -12.92 -3.19 6.37
C MET A 191 -11.55 -3.87 6.52
N TYR A 192 -11.10 -4.66 5.55
CA TYR A 192 -9.76 -5.27 5.60
C TYR A 192 -8.65 -4.23 5.84
N HIS A 193 -8.82 -3.01 5.33
CA HIS A 193 -7.91 -1.88 5.56
C HIS A 193 -7.83 -1.53 7.05
N ASP A 194 -8.99 -1.27 7.66
CA ASP A 194 -9.07 -0.81 9.05
C ASP A 194 -8.69 -1.93 10.03
N PHE A 195 -9.05 -3.17 9.71
CA PHE A 195 -8.55 -4.35 10.43
C PHE A 195 -7.02 -4.45 10.32
N SER A 196 -6.42 -4.09 9.18
CA SER A 196 -4.97 -4.14 9.00
C SER A 196 -4.24 -3.17 9.93
N HIS A 197 -4.80 -2.00 10.24
CA HIS A 197 -4.22 -1.10 11.24
C HIS A 197 -4.09 -1.78 12.61
N VAL A 198 -5.17 -2.42 13.07
CA VAL A 198 -5.20 -3.10 14.37
C VAL A 198 -4.34 -4.37 14.37
N LEU A 199 -4.46 -5.21 13.34
CA LEU A 199 -3.73 -6.47 13.23
C LEU A 199 -2.22 -6.23 13.10
N ALA A 200 -1.80 -5.32 12.22
CA ALA A 200 -0.39 -5.01 12.00
C ALA A 200 0.19 -4.08 13.09
N GLY A 201 -0.70 -3.32 13.76
CA GLY A 201 -0.39 -2.36 14.81
C GLY A 201 0.25 -1.08 14.29
N TYR A 202 -0.27 -0.54 13.19
CA TYR A 202 0.12 0.76 12.62
C TYR A 202 -1.04 1.74 12.82
N ASP A 203 -0.73 2.98 13.21
CA ASP A 203 -1.74 4.04 13.42
C ASP A 203 -2.20 4.66 12.09
N THR A 204 -2.97 5.76 12.15
CA THR A 204 -3.51 6.47 10.98
C THR A 204 -2.76 7.78 10.69
N THR A 205 -1.56 7.96 11.24
CA THR A 205 -0.67 9.06 10.82
C THR A 205 -0.20 8.82 9.39
N LEU A 206 0.37 9.81 8.71
CA LEU A 206 0.89 9.61 7.35
C LEU A 206 1.92 8.46 7.29
N GLN A 207 2.72 8.32 8.35
CA GLN A 207 3.66 7.22 8.54
C GLN A 207 2.94 5.89 8.75
N GLY A 208 1.93 5.85 9.62
CA GLY A 208 1.12 4.65 9.88
C GLY A 208 0.37 4.16 8.65
N GLU A 209 -0.24 5.07 7.90
CA GLU A 209 -0.89 4.80 6.60
C GLU A 209 0.11 4.26 5.56
N THR A 210 1.32 4.81 5.54
CA THR A 210 2.39 4.29 4.68
C THR A 210 2.75 2.84 5.06
N LEU A 211 2.85 2.54 6.36
CA LEU A 211 3.19 1.22 6.87
C LEU A 211 2.07 0.20 6.67
N VAL A 212 0.81 0.56 6.94
CA VAL A 212 -0.34 -0.33 6.70
C VAL A 212 -0.49 -0.61 5.21
N GLY A 213 -0.26 0.37 4.33
CA GLY A 213 -0.25 0.16 2.89
C GLY A 213 0.85 -0.80 2.44
N GLY A 214 2.03 -0.75 3.07
CA GLY A 214 3.09 -1.74 2.88
C GLY A 214 2.65 -3.15 3.31
N PHE A 215 2.07 -3.28 4.50
CA PHE A 215 1.55 -4.55 5.02
C PHE A 215 0.46 -5.17 4.12
N ILE A 216 -0.48 -4.35 3.64
CA ILE A 216 -1.52 -4.77 2.70
C ILE A 216 -0.92 -5.19 1.36
N ALA A 217 0.08 -4.45 0.86
CA ALA A 217 0.78 -4.85 -0.36
C ALA A 217 1.42 -6.24 -0.18
N GLY A 218 2.00 -6.52 0.98
CA GLY A 218 2.60 -7.80 1.31
C GLY A 218 1.64 -8.98 1.21
N PHE A 219 0.47 -8.94 1.89
CA PHE A 219 -0.44 -10.09 1.85
C PHE A 219 -1.14 -10.28 0.48
N ARG A 220 -1.02 -9.30 -0.42
CA ARG A 220 -1.46 -9.38 -1.83
C ARG A 220 -0.38 -9.96 -2.76
N GLU A 221 0.71 -10.54 -2.23
CA GLU A 221 1.83 -11.11 -3.02
C GLU A 221 1.39 -12.19 -4.03
N ASN A 222 0.33 -12.95 -3.74
CA ASN A 222 -0.18 -14.00 -4.64
C ASN A 222 -1.05 -13.46 -5.80
N ARG A 223 -1.29 -12.15 -5.86
CA ARG A 223 -2.00 -11.50 -6.97
C ARG A 223 -1.10 -11.40 -8.21
N PRO A 224 -1.64 -11.24 -9.42
CA PRO A 224 -0.83 -11.10 -10.64
C PRO A 224 0.18 -9.94 -10.63
N ASP A 225 -0.05 -8.89 -9.84
CA ASP A 225 0.86 -7.76 -9.67
C ASP A 225 1.73 -7.83 -8.42
N HIS A 226 1.64 -8.92 -7.64
CA HIS A 226 2.37 -9.13 -6.38
C HIS A 226 2.22 -7.95 -5.39
N GLY A 227 1.01 -7.40 -5.28
CA GLY A 227 0.71 -6.28 -4.38
C GLY A 227 1.34 -4.94 -4.77
N LEU A 228 2.07 -4.86 -5.90
CA LEU A 228 2.77 -3.66 -6.35
C LEU A 228 1.83 -2.46 -6.43
N PHE A 229 0.62 -2.60 -6.99
CA PHE A 229 -0.26 -1.45 -7.14
C PHE A 229 -0.88 -0.96 -5.84
N THR A 230 -0.91 -1.77 -4.78
CA THR A 230 -1.19 -1.27 -3.43
C THR A 230 -0.03 -0.44 -2.91
N ALA A 231 1.21 -0.91 -3.07
CA ALA A 231 2.39 -0.13 -2.69
C ALA A 231 2.46 1.19 -3.48
N LEU A 232 2.19 1.16 -4.79
CA LEU A 232 2.14 2.38 -5.61
C LEU A 232 0.98 3.29 -5.22
N PHE A 233 -0.18 2.76 -4.82
CA PHE A 233 -1.31 3.56 -4.34
C PHE A 233 -0.93 4.39 -3.12
N VAL A 234 -0.36 3.75 -2.10
CA VAL A 234 0.05 4.44 -0.86
C VAL A 234 1.22 5.42 -1.12
N LEU A 235 2.19 5.02 -1.95
CA LEU A 235 3.29 5.92 -2.34
C LEU A 235 2.79 7.12 -3.14
N SER A 236 1.77 6.96 -3.99
CA SER A 236 1.21 8.07 -4.75
C SER A 236 0.69 9.18 -3.83
N ILE A 237 -0.04 8.79 -2.78
CA ILE A 237 -0.68 9.72 -1.84
C ILE A 237 0.36 10.36 -0.92
N PHE A 238 1.21 9.56 -0.27
CA PHE A 238 2.06 10.05 0.82
C PHE A 238 3.51 10.34 0.43
N SER A 239 3.95 9.92 -0.76
CA SER A 239 5.35 10.12 -1.19
C SER A 239 5.48 10.88 -2.49
N THR A 240 4.62 10.65 -3.47
CA THR A 240 4.56 11.38 -4.73
C THR A 240 3.81 12.70 -4.60
N GLY A 241 2.86 12.81 -3.66
CA GLY A 241 2.05 14.02 -3.47
C GLY A 241 0.82 14.10 -4.38
N VAL A 242 0.34 12.95 -4.88
CA VAL A 242 -0.83 12.85 -5.74
C VAL A 242 -1.94 12.10 -5.03
N ASP A 243 -3.01 12.81 -4.69
CA ASP A 243 -4.21 12.18 -4.12
C ASP A 243 -4.92 11.37 -5.21
N VAL A 244 -4.67 10.06 -5.25
CA VAL A 244 -5.29 9.14 -6.22
C VAL A 244 -6.68 8.67 -5.78
N THR A 245 -7.15 9.09 -4.60
CA THR A 245 -8.45 8.68 -4.07
C THR A 245 -9.61 9.42 -4.76
N PRO A 246 -10.81 8.82 -4.81
CA PRO A 246 -12.00 9.49 -5.33
C PRO A 246 -12.66 10.46 -4.33
N ILE A 247 -12.21 10.46 -3.06
CA ILE A 247 -12.87 11.16 -1.95
C ILE A 247 -12.08 12.35 -1.39
N GLY A 248 -10.83 12.55 -1.79
CA GLY A 248 -10.05 13.74 -1.43
C GLY A 248 -9.46 13.67 -0.02
N VAL A 249 -8.62 12.67 0.26
CA VAL A 249 -7.98 12.46 1.58
C VAL A 249 -6.77 13.36 1.81
N GLY A 250 -6.32 14.09 0.80
CA GLY A 250 -5.10 14.90 0.84
C GLY A 250 -3.86 14.09 0.44
N ALA A 251 -2.75 14.78 0.19
CA ALA A 251 -1.51 14.15 -0.25
C ALA A 251 -0.29 14.83 0.38
N SER A 252 0.80 14.09 0.50
CA SER A 252 2.08 14.54 1.05
C SER A 252 3.23 13.99 0.20
N THR A 253 4.42 14.57 0.38
CA THR A 253 5.62 14.15 -0.33
C THR A 253 6.65 13.59 0.63
N GLY A 254 7.37 12.54 0.19
CA GLY A 254 8.52 12.00 0.90
C GLY A 254 8.28 11.17 2.17
N ILE A 255 7.03 10.88 2.56
CA ILE A 255 6.75 10.20 3.84
C ILE A 255 7.38 8.81 3.93
N VAL A 256 7.44 8.05 2.83
CA VAL A 256 8.13 6.74 2.81
C VAL A 256 9.58 6.86 3.24
N GLY A 257 10.23 8.01 3.01
CA GLY A 257 11.59 8.25 3.45
C GLY A 257 11.77 8.20 4.96
N GLU A 258 10.75 8.59 5.73
CA GLU A 258 10.81 8.60 7.20
C GLU A 258 10.66 7.20 7.80
N VAL A 259 10.02 6.30 7.07
CA VAL A 259 9.71 4.93 7.51
C VAL A 259 10.26 3.86 6.56
N ALA A 260 11.25 4.17 5.73
CA ALA A 260 11.65 3.35 4.59
C ALA A 260 11.98 1.90 4.93
N GLU A 261 12.78 1.67 5.97
CA GLU A 261 13.10 0.33 6.46
C GLU A 261 11.86 -0.39 6.97
N ARG A 262 11.06 0.28 7.79
CA ARG A 262 9.82 -0.27 8.35
C ARG A 262 8.75 -0.50 7.28
N PHE A 263 8.73 0.26 6.19
CA PHE A 263 7.87 0.05 5.04
C PHE A 263 8.20 -1.26 4.32
N LEU A 264 9.48 -1.53 4.07
CA LEU A 264 9.90 -2.81 3.47
C LEU A 264 9.67 -3.99 4.42
N LEU A 265 9.92 -3.81 5.73
CA LEU A 265 9.59 -4.81 6.74
C LEU A 265 8.08 -5.04 6.85
N ALA A 266 7.24 -4.01 6.68
CA ALA A 266 5.79 -4.15 6.65
C ALA A 266 5.34 -4.99 5.46
N ILE A 267 5.90 -4.75 4.26
CA ILE A 267 5.66 -5.59 3.08
C ILE A 267 6.05 -7.05 3.36
N GLN A 268 7.24 -7.28 3.93
CA GLN A 268 7.69 -8.62 4.29
C GLN A 268 6.75 -9.29 5.31
N ARG A 269 6.35 -8.57 6.36
CA ARG A 269 5.38 -9.09 7.36
C ARG A 269 4.05 -9.44 6.70
N GLY A 270 3.59 -8.63 5.76
CA GLY A 270 2.37 -8.88 5.01
C GLY A 270 2.47 -10.14 4.16
N SER A 271 3.60 -10.35 3.47
CA SER A 271 3.78 -11.50 2.56
C SER A 271 3.92 -12.85 3.27
N GLU A 272 4.13 -12.84 4.59
CA GLU A 272 4.11 -14.03 5.43
C GLU A 272 2.70 -14.47 5.83
N LEU A 273 1.66 -13.64 5.60
CA LEU A 273 0.28 -14.05 5.87
C LEU A 273 -0.14 -15.17 4.90
N PRO A 274 -0.80 -16.23 5.39
CA PRO A 274 -1.30 -17.31 4.55
C PRO A 274 -2.56 -16.92 3.74
N LEU A 275 -3.18 -15.78 4.04
CA LEU A 275 -4.44 -15.32 3.43
C LEU A 275 -4.32 -13.86 2.98
N ASP A 276 -4.85 -13.57 1.79
CA ASP A 276 -5.12 -12.20 1.36
C ASP A 276 -6.40 -11.69 2.04
N LEU A 277 -6.24 -10.77 3.00
CA LEU A 277 -7.36 -10.20 3.75
C LEU A 277 -8.29 -9.34 2.87
N SER A 278 -7.86 -8.94 1.67
CA SER A 278 -8.70 -8.21 0.72
C SER A 278 -9.43 -9.10 -0.28
N ASP A 279 -9.40 -10.44 -0.15
CA ASP A 279 -10.15 -11.36 -1.02
C ASP A 279 -11.19 -12.15 -0.21
N ASP A 280 -12.44 -11.66 -0.17
CA ASP A 280 -13.59 -12.33 0.46
C ASP A 280 -13.35 -12.78 1.93
N TRP A 281 -12.45 -12.11 2.66
CA TRP A 281 -12.18 -12.43 4.06
C TRP A 281 -13.36 -12.08 4.99
N ASN A 282 -13.85 -13.09 5.70
CA ASN A 282 -14.92 -12.91 6.69
C ASN A 282 -14.37 -12.53 8.06
N PHE A 283 -14.17 -11.24 8.31
CA PHE A 283 -13.67 -10.74 9.59
C PHE A 283 -14.62 -11.02 10.77
N TRP A 284 -15.91 -11.27 10.53
CA TRP A 284 -16.90 -11.57 11.57
C TRP A 284 -16.55 -12.83 12.36
N ASP A 285 -15.80 -13.77 11.77
CA ASP A 285 -15.36 -14.99 12.47
C ASP A 285 -14.26 -14.73 13.51
N TYR A 286 -13.70 -13.51 13.54
CA TYR A 286 -12.55 -13.14 14.37
C TYR A 286 -12.85 -12.05 15.41
N ILE A 287 -13.93 -11.30 15.27
CA ILE A 287 -14.17 -10.10 16.10
C ILE A 287 -14.31 -10.37 17.60
N GLU A 288 -14.78 -11.55 17.99
CA GLU A 288 -14.92 -11.96 19.40
C GLU A 288 -13.65 -12.63 19.97
N LEU A 289 -12.65 -12.92 19.13
CA LEU A 289 -11.39 -13.49 19.59
C LEU A 289 -10.53 -12.41 20.25
N PRO A 290 -9.78 -12.74 21.33
CA PRO A 290 -8.69 -11.88 21.80
C PRO A 290 -7.75 -11.51 20.65
N LEU A 291 -7.27 -10.26 20.62
CA LEU A 291 -6.45 -9.73 19.53
C LEU A 291 -5.24 -10.62 19.21
N GLU A 292 -4.52 -11.07 20.24
CA GLU A 292 -3.35 -11.95 20.08
C GLU A 292 -3.73 -13.33 19.52
N GLU A 293 -4.89 -13.85 19.88
CA GLU A 293 -5.41 -15.10 19.29
C GLU A 293 -5.78 -14.90 17.83
N ALA A 294 -6.45 -13.79 17.49
CA ALA A 294 -6.76 -13.46 16.10
C ALA A 294 -5.48 -13.31 15.25
N ARG A 295 -4.46 -12.59 15.75
CA ARG A 295 -3.14 -12.48 15.10
C ARG A 295 -2.51 -13.84 14.88
N SER A 296 -2.52 -14.71 15.90
CA SER A 296 -1.97 -16.06 15.79
C SER A 296 -2.72 -16.92 14.77
N ARG A 297 -4.05 -16.87 14.73
CA ARG A 297 -4.86 -17.66 13.77
C ARG A 297 -4.70 -17.18 12.35
N LEU A 298 -4.57 -15.87 12.15
CA LEU A 298 -4.33 -15.25 10.85
C LEU A 298 -2.86 -15.33 10.41
N GLY A 299 -1.96 -15.81 11.27
CA GLY A 299 -0.54 -15.90 10.97
C GLY A 299 0.16 -14.55 10.86
N VAL A 300 -0.32 -13.51 11.57
CA VAL A 300 0.28 -12.17 11.53
C VAL A 300 1.62 -12.17 12.27
N PRO A 301 2.77 -11.92 11.59
CA PRO A 301 4.06 -11.92 12.25
C PRO A 301 4.19 -10.74 13.22
N PRO A 302 4.94 -10.89 14.34
CA PRO A 302 5.15 -9.78 15.27
C PRO A 302 5.95 -8.63 14.63
N LYS A 303 5.81 -7.42 15.18
CA LYS A 303 6.69 -6.30 14.83
C LYS A 303 8.07 -6.52 15.43
N THR A 304 9.12 -6.29 14.64
CA THR A 304 10.51 -6.33 15.09
C THR A 304 11.11 -4.94 15.30
N GLU A 305 10.55 -3.93 14.66
CA GLU A 305 11.05 -2.54 14.67
C GLU A 305 9.91 -1.57 14.98
N PHE A 306 10.17 -0.61 15.88
CA PHE A 306 9.19 0.35 16.38
C PHE A 306 9.61 1.80 16.08
N GLY A 307 8.65 2.70 15.91
CA GLY A 307 8.88 4.11 15.59
C GLY A 307 7.62 4.85 15.12
N PRO A 308 7.78 6.02 14.47
CA PRO A 308 6.66 6.84 13.99
C PRO A 308 5.64 6.05 13.17
N GLY A 309 4.35 6.19 13.46
CA GLY A 309 3.29 5.42 12.79
C GLY A 309 2.94 4.09 13.45
N ASP A 310 3.55 3.75 14.59
CA ASP A 310 3.06 2.63 15.40
C ASP A 310 1.82 3.00 16.20
N SER A 311 0.88 2.07 16.25
CA SER A 311 -0.25 2.16 17.16
C SER A 311 0.20 2.00 18.62
N PRO A 312 -0.38 2.75 19.58
CA PRO A 312 -0.13 2.56 21.01
C PRO A 312 -0.80 1.30 21.60
N LEU A 313 -1.52 0.53 20.77
CA LEU A 313 -2.25 -0.70 21.13
C LEU A 313 -1.33 -1.86 21.51
#